data_AF-A0A8C2C347-F1
#
_entry.id   AF-A0A8C2C347-F1
#
_cell.length_a   1.000
_cell.length_b   1.000
_cell.length_c   1.000
_cell.angle_alpha   90.00
_cell.angle_beta   90.00
_cell.angle_gamma   90.00
#
_symmetry.space_group_name_H-M   'P 1'
#
loop_
_entity.id
_entity.type
_entity.pdbx_description
1 polymer ?
#
loop_
_entity_poly.entity_id
_entity_poly.type
_entity_poly.pdbx_seq_one_letter_code
_entity_poly.pdbx_strand_id
1 'polypeptide(L)'
;KGCEEVDAIEFYSSQVAALREEEDKLKKSEEVHPLGMAFVSLQNEYMATYILKDFNALECGGGARGVPQPSSKSAELRVNKWKVNYAPHPHNIYWENLSLRCWRWWLRFMLLNVALFVLLFFLTTPSIIISTMDKFNVTKPIHYLNSAVISQFFPTILLWTFSALLPTIVYYSTLGEAHWTRSSENMSMMYKLYIFLIFMVLILPSLGLTSLDVFFRWLFDMHSEGRLRFECVFLPDQGAFFVNYVIAAALVGSGMELLRLPGLLLYIVRLALAHSAAERKYVKQVRLWLLIFQKRFGIFASELATVCNITLTHCVMCAGLLYLLLKHLVDKHNLYFAYLPARLDRQVHLGAVNQALAAPIICLMWLYFFSVIRTGFKAATSMFTLVVLCVTIFICLSYTCFGHFKYLSPHNYNVSCFVLCHNLQCIVVI
;
A
#
# COMPACT_ATOMS: atom_id res chain seq x y z
N LYS A 1 -26.68 6.28 -40.10
CA LYS A 1 -27.32 4.95 -40.10
C LYS A 1 -27.74 4.69 -38.66
N GLY A 2 -29.04 4.80 -38.37
CA GLY A 2 -29.57 4.61 -37.01
C GLY A 2 -29.57 3.12 -36.63
N CYS A 3 -29.66 2.83 -35.33
CA CYS A 3 -29.76 1.46 -34.83
C CYS A 3 -30.97 0.75 -35.48
N GLU A 4 -30.77 -0.42 -36.06
CA GLU A 4 -31.86 -1.28 -36.51
C GLU A 4 -32.62 -1.80 -35.29
N GLU A 5 -33.94 -1.75 -35.37
CA GLU A 5 -34.83 -2.29 -34.35
C GLU A 5 -34.90 -3.81 -34.54
N VAL A 6 -34.30 -4.55 -33.61
CA VAL A 6 -34.22 -6.02 -33.64
C VAL A 6 -34.93 -6.55 -32.39
N ASP A 7 -35.62 -7.69 -32.51
CA ASP A 7 -36.21 -8.35 -31.34
C ASP A 7 -35.12 -8.67 -30.31
N ALA A 8 -35.30 -8.16 -29.09
CA ALA A 8 -34.32 -8.33 -28.02
C ALA A 8 -34.13 -9.80 -27.66
N ILE A 9 -35.19 -10.62 -27.73
CA ILE A 9 -35.11 -12.05 -27.42
C ILE A 9 -34.23 -12.75 -28.45
N GLU A 10 -34.50 -12.51 -29.74
CA GLU A 10 -33.72 -13.06 -30.83
C GLU A 10 -32.25 -12.63 -30.74
N PHE A 11 -31.98 -11.33 -30.56
CA PHE A 11 -30.62 -10.80 -30.45
C PHE A 11 -29.82 -11.38 -29.28
N TYR A 12 -30.40 -11.40 -28.06
CA TYR A 12 -29.68 -11.98 -26.92
C TYR A 12 -29.57 -13.50 -27.01
N SER A 13 -30.53 -14.19 -27.63
CA SER A 13 -30.43 -15.63 -27.85
C SER A 13 -29.31 -15.99 -28.82
N SER A 14 -29.12 -15.20 -29.89
CA SER A 14 -28.02 -15.41 -30.84
C SER A 14 -26.66 -15.13 -30.20
N GLN A 15 -26.56 -14.07 -29.38
CA GLN A 15 -25.34 -13.75 -28.62
C GLN A 15 -24.97 -14.86 -27.63
N VAL A 16 -25.94 -15.43 -26.92
CA VAL A 16 -25.70 -16.57 -26.01
C VAL A 16 -25.25 -17.80 -26.79
N ALA A 17 -25.85 -18.08 -27.95
CA ALA A 17 -25.43 -19.19 -28.80
C ALA A 17 -24.00 -19.01 -29.32
N ALA A 18 -23.66 -17.81 -29.80
CA ALA A 18 -22.31 -17.48 -30.27
C ALA A 18 -21.26 -17.62 -29.15
N LEU A 19 -21.54 -17.10 -27.94
CA LEU A 19 -20.64 -17.21 -26.80
C LEU A 19 -20.45 -18.67 -26.33
N ARG A 20 -21.50 -19.50 -26.40
CA ARG A 20 -21.39 -20.95 -26.12
C ARG A 20 -20.52 -21.66 -27.14
N GLU A 21 -20.64 -21.30 -28.41
CA GLU A 21 -19.80 -21.87 -29.47
C GLU A 21 -18.32 -21.50 -29.27
N GLU A 22 -18.03 -20.25 -28.87
CA GLU A 22 -16.68 -19.83 -28.48
C GLU A 22 -16.15 -20.59 -27.27
N GLU A 23 -16.98 -20.78 -26.23
CA GLU A 23 -16.62 -21.57 -25.05
C GLU A 23 -16.27 -23.01 -25.43
N ASP A 24 -17.06 -23.64 -26.30
CA ASP A 24 -16.83 -25.01 -26.76
C ASP A 24 -15.57 -25.12 -27.64
N LYS A 25 -15.28 -24.10 -28.46
CA LYS A 25 -14.02 -24.00 -29.22
C LYS A 25 -12.82 -23.91 -28.28
N LEU A 26 -12.92 -23.08 -27.23
CA LEU A 26 -11.86 -22.94 -26.23
C LEU A 26 -11.64 -24.23 -25.41
N LYS A 27 -12.72 -24.94 -25.05
CA LYS A 27 -12.62 -26.24 -24.35
C LYS A 27 -11.98 -27.34 -25.20
N LYS A 28 -12.21 -27.32 -26.52
CA LYS A 28 -11.63 -28.28 -27.48
C LYS A 28 -10.20 -27.95 -27.88
N SER A 29 -9.77 -26.71 -27.70
CA SER A 29 -8.38 -26.30 -27.90
C SER A 29 -7.50 -26.95 -26.82
N GLU A 30 -6.86 -28.07 -27.18
CA GLU A 30 -5.95 -28.86 -26.32
C GLU A 30 -4.62 -28.17 -25.96
N GLU A 31 -4.41 -26.90 -26.34
CA GLU A 31 -3.21 -26.13 -25.96
C GLU A 31 -3.25 -25.71 -24.48
N VAL A 32 -3.27 -26.69 -23.57
CA VAL A 32 -3.06 -26.49 -22.15
C VAL A 32 -1.57 -26.24 -21.94
N HIS A 33 -1.17 -24.97 -21.94
CA HIS A 33 0.18 -24.61 -21.53
C HIS A 33 0.36 -24.88 -20.03
N PRO A 34 1.23 -25.82 -19.62
CA PRO A 34 1.40 -26.13 -18.21
C PRO A 34 2.02 -24.93 -17.48
N LEU A 35 1.36 -24.47 -16.42
CA LEU A 35 1.79 -23.34 -15.60
C LEU A 35 3.03 -23.66 -14.74
N GLY A 36 3.36 -24.95 -14.58
CA GLY A 36 4.37 -25.40 -13.61
C GLY A 36 3.92 -25.30 -12.16
N MET A 37 2.62 -25.08 -11.89
CA MET A 37 2.04 -25.01 -10.56
C MET A 37 0.93 -26.05 -10.41
N ALA A 38 0.81 -26.66 -9.24
CA ALA A 38 -0.26 -27.59 -8.91
C ALA A 38 -0.83 -27.34 -7.50
N PHE A 39 -2.15 -27.50 -7.36
CA PHE A 39 -2.83 -27.54 -6.09
C PHE A 39 -3.05 -29.00 -5.69
N VAL A 40 -2.51 -29.42 -4.56
CA VAL A 40 -2.62 -30.78 -4.03
C VAL A 40 -3.49 -30.74 -2.79
N SER A 41 -4.66 -31.37 -2.86
CA SER A 41 -5.55 -31.52 -1.71
C SER A 41 -5.12 -32.76 -0.92
N LEU A 42 -4.96 -32.61 0.40
CA LEU A 42 -4.63 -33.70 1.30
C LEU A 42 -5.81 -34.03 2.19
N GLN A 43 -5.89 -35.28 2.64
CA GLN A 43 -7.00 -35.75 3.46
C GLN A 43 -7.03 -35.06 4.84
N ASN A 44 -5.85 -34.89 5.46
CA ASN A 44 -5.70 -34.36 6.80
C ASN A 44 -4.70 -33.19 6.84
N GLU A 45 -4.94 -32.21 7.71
CA GLU A 45 -4.03 -31.08 8.00
C GLU A 45 -2.65 -31.55 8.47
N TYR A 46 -2.59 -32.63 9.24
CA TYR A 46 -1.32 -33.21 9.70
C TYR A 46 -0.42 -33.67 8.54
N MET A 47 -1.02 -34.17 7.45
CA MET A 47 -0.24 -34.55 6.25
C MET A 47 0.32 -33.31 5.55
N ALA A 48 -0.48 -32.24 5.48
CA ALA A 48 -0.05 -30.98 4.89
C ALA A 48 1.11 -30.35 5.67
N THR A 49 0.96 -30.24 6.99
CA THR A 49 2.00 -29.72 7.88
C THR A 49 3.28 -30.58 7.84
N TYR A 50 3.16 -31.90 7.75
CA TYR A 50 4.31 -32.82 7.66
C TYR A 50 5.11 -32.59 6.37
N ILE A 51 4.44 -32.58 5.22
CA ILE A 51 5.08 -32.31 3.91
C ILE A 51 5.71 -30.92 3.91
N LEU A 52 5.01 -29.92 4.43
CA LEU A 52 5.53 -28.56 4.47
C LEU A 52 6.80 -28.43 5.33
N LYS A 53 6.88 -29.18 6.44
CA LYS A 53 8.06 -29.21 7.32
C LYS A 53 9.25 -29.89 6.63
N ASP A 54 9.02 -30.96 5.90
CA ASP A 54 10.06 -31.68 5.15
C ASP A 54 10.69 -30.78 4.08
N PHE A 55 9.87 -30.14 3.26
CA PHE A 55 10.34 -29.25 2.18
C PHE A 55 10.93 -27.91 2.63
N ASN A 56 10.66 -27.48 3.86
CA ASN A 56 11.18 -26.24 4.44
C ASN A 56 12.19 -26.46 5.56
N ALA A 57 12.61 -27.71 5.81
CA ALA A 57 13.67 -27.99 6.76
C ALA A 57 14.96 -27.27 6.32
N LEU A 58 15.63 -26.64 7.28
CA LEU A 58 16.94 -26.02 7.09
C LEU A 58 17.98 -26.97 7.68
N GLU A 59 19.03 -27.28 6.93
CA GLU A 59 20.15 -28.04 7.47
C GLU A 59 20.93 -27.19 8.48
N CYS A 60 21.14 -27.73 9.68
CA CYS A 60 21.96 -27.09 10.70
C CYS A 60 23.43 -27.07 10.24
N GLY A 61 23.94 -25.93 9.79
CA GLY A 61 25.37 -25.73 9.50
C GLY A 61 25.69 -24.91 8.25
N GLY A 62 24.71 -24.65 7.39
CA GLY A 62 24.85 -23.76 6.24
C GLY A 62 23.47 -23.49 5.69
N GLY A 63 23.14 -22.23 5.39
CA GLY A 63 21.78 -21.78 5.04
C GLY A 63 21.17 -22.35 3.74
N ALA A 64 21.59 -23.53 3.31
CA ALA A 64 20.95 -24.32 2.28
C ALA A 64 19.69 -25.01 2.82
N ARG A 65 18.66 -25.09 1.97
CA ARG A 65 17.46 -25.89 2.23
C ARG A 65 17.86 -27.35 2.36
N GLY A 66 17.39 -28.02 3.40
CA GLY A 66 17.60 -29.45 3.59
C GLY A 66 17.01 -30.25 2.44
N VAL A 67 17.65 -31.37 2.11
CA VAL A 67 17.15 -32.25 1.05
C VAL A 67 15.87 -32.94 1.54
N PRO A 68 14.73 -32.78 0.86
CA PRO A 68 13.48 -33.44 1.24
C PRO A 68 13.62 -34.97 1.14
N GLN A 69 12.73 -35.70 1.83
CA GLN A 69 12.81 -37.17 1.86
C GLN A 69 12.80 -37.75 0.44
N PRO A 70 13.82 -38.56 0.08
CA PRO A 70 13.93 -39.10 -1.26
C PRO A 70 12.86 -40.18 -1.49
N SER A 71 12.11 -40.04 -2.59
CA SER A 71 11.19 -41.06 -3.10
C SER A 71 11.74 -41.71 -4.36
N SER A 72 11.20 -42.87 -4.75
CA SER A 72 11.57 -43.59 -5.99
C SER A 72 11.46 -42.73 -7.26
N LYS A 73 10.65 -41.67 -7.23
CA LYS A 73 10.42 -40.73 -8.33
C LYS A 73 11.07 -39.35 -8.13
N SER A 74 11.79 -39.16 -7.02
CA SER A 74 12.34 -37.85 -6.64
C SER A 74 13.35 -37.28 -7.65
N ALA A 75 14.22 -38.14 -8.21
CA ALA A 75 15.21 -37.75 -9.21
C ALA A 75 14.58 -37.37 -10.55
N GLU A 76 13.53 -38.10 -10.96
CA GLU A 76 12.78 -37.86 -12.20
C GLU A 76 12.00 -36.53 -12.12
N LEU A 77 11.37 -36.26 -10.97
CA LEU A 77 10.54 -35.08 -10.73
C LEU A 77 11.34 -33.83 -10.31
N ARG A 78 12.65 -33.96 -10.06
CA ARG A 78 13.54 -32.87 -9.60
C ARG A 78 12.97 -32.11 -8.39
N VAL A 79 12.53 -32.87 -7.39
CA VAL A 79 11.81 -32.38 -6.19
C VAL A 79 12.55 -31.25 -5.46
N ASN A 80 13.89 -31.22 -5.53
CA ASN A 80 14.73 -30.18 -4.93
C ASN A 80 14.44 -28.76 -5.47
N LYS A 81 13.82 -28.63 -6.64
CA LYS A 81 13.46 -27.33 -7.22
C LYS A 81 12.09 -26.82 -6.80
N TRP A 82 11.29 -27.65 -6.14
CA TRP A 82 9.92 -27.31 -5.80
C TRP A 82 9.84 -26.34 -4.62
N LYS A 83 8.88 -25.43 -4.71
CA LYS A 83 8.50 -24.57 -3.60
C LYS A 83 7.10 -24.93 -3.15
N VAL A 84 7.02 -25.48 -1.93
CA VAL A 84 5.78 -25.97 -1.33
C VAL A 84 5.28 -24.97 -0.28
N ASN A 85 4.08 -24.43 -0.46
CA ASN A 85 3.44 -23.49 0.44
C ASN A 85 1.98 -23.88 0.71
N TYR A 86 1.39 -23.39 1.81
CA TYR A 86 -0.06 -23.49 1.99
C TYR A 86 -0.81 -22.78 0.87
N ALA A 87 -1.85 -23.42 0.36
CA ALA A 87 -2.71 -22.80 -0.63
C ALA A 87 -3.51 -21.66 0.01
N PRO A 88 -3.55 -20.47 -0.61
CA PRO A 88 -4.51 -19.45 -0.22
C PRO A 88 -5.93 -19.92 -0.53
N HIS A 89 -6.91 -19.37 0.19
CA HIS A 89 -8.32 -19.70 -0.03
C HIS A 89 -8.73 -19.44 -1.51
N PRO A 90 -9.58 -20.26 -2.15
CA PRO A 90 -9.93 -20.09 -3.57
C PRO A 90 -10.42 -18.70 -3.96
N HIS A 91 -11.22 -18.04 -3.12
CA HIS A 91 -11.66 -16.65 -3.34
C HIS A 91 -10.56 -15.58 -3.24
N ASN A 92 -9.38 -15.91 -2.71
CA ASN A 92 -8.23 -15.02 -2.63
C ASN A 92 -7.35 -15.11 -3.90
N ILE A 93 -7.57 -16.11 -4.76
CA ILE A 93 -6.77 -16.35 -5.96
C ILE A 93 -7.39 -15.63 -7.16
N TYR A 94 -6.55 -14.87 -7.87
CA TYR A 94 -6.88 -14.34 -9.20
C TYR A 94 -6.45 -15.35 -10.26
N TRP A 95 -7.40 -16.20 -10.69
CA TRP A 95 -7.16 -17.27 -11.66
C TRP A 95 -6.63 -16.75 -13.01
N GLU A 96 -7.11 -15.59 -13.45
CA GLU A 96 -6.68 -14.93 -14.69
C GLU A 96 -5.18 -14.56 -14.67
N ASN A 97 -4.69 -14.09 -13.52
CA ASN A 97 -3.30 -13.64 -13.35
C ASN A 97 -2.31 -14.79 -13.11
N LEU A 98 -2.80 -16.01 -12.83
CA LEU A 98 -1.96 -17.17 -12.55
C LEU A 98 -1.09 -17.57 -13.76
N SER A 99 -1.58 -17.27 -14.97
CA SER A 99 -0.95 -17.58 -16.27
C SER A 99 0.33 -16.79 -16.56
N LEU A 100 0.61 -15.73 -15.81
CA LEU A 100 1.75 -14.86 -16.05
C LEU A 100 3.05 -15.52 -15.59
N ARG A 101 3.93 -15.85 -16.54
CA ARG A 101 5.28 -16.38 -16.26
C ARG A 101 6.07 -15.44 -15.34
N CYS A 102 6.74 -15.99 -14.32
CA CYS A 102 7.47 -15.23 -13.29
C CYS A 102 8.41 -14.13 -13.83
N TRP A 103 9.16 -14.40 -14.92
CA TRP A 103 10.06 -13.41 -15.50
C TRP A 103 9.31 -12.21 -16.11
N ARG A 104 8.24 -12.48 -16.88
CA ARG A 104 7.41 -11.41 -17.48
C ARG A 104 6.71 -10.60 -16.40
N TRP A 105 6.26 -11.27 -15.35
CA TRP A 105 5.69 -10.61 -14.17
C TRP A 105 6.70 -9.69 -13.49
N TRP A 106 7.94 -10.15 -13.27
CA TRP A 106 8.97 -9.34 -12.60
C TRP A 106 9.38 -8.11 -13.42
N LEU A 107 9.52 -8.25 -14.74
CA LEU A 107 9.80 -7.12 -15.63
C LEU A 107 8.65 -6.09 -15.60
N ARG A 108 7.40 -6.56 -15.70
CA ARG A 108 6.21 -5.70 -15.61
C ARG A 108 6.12 -4.98 -14.26
N PHE A 109 6.39 -5.70 -13.17
CA PHE A 109 6.47 -5.15 -11.83
C PHE A 109 7.54 -4.05 -11.74
N MET A 110 8.75 -4.31 -12.21
CA MET A 110 9.84 -3.33 -12.17
C MET A 110 9.50 -2.07 -12.98
N LEU A 111 9.03 -2.22 -14.22
CA LEU A 111 8.69 -1.10 -15.09
C LEU A 111 7.57 -0.23 -14.51
N LEU A 112 6.50 -0.84 -13.98
CA LEU A 112 5.40 -0.10 -13.39
C LEU A 112 5.81 0.65 -12.12
N ASN A 113 6.69 0.07 -11.30
CA ASN A 113 7.19 0.73 -10.09
C ASN A 113 8.13 1.89 -10.43
N VAL A 114 9.01 1.74 -11.42
CA VAL A 114 9.86 2.85 -11.90
C VAL A 114 9.00 3.97 -12.49
N ALA A 115 8.03 3.63 -13.35
CA ALA A 115 7.12 4.62 -13.92
C ALA A 115 6.29 5.36 -12.86
N LEU A 116 5.81 4.63 -11.84
CA LEU A 116 5.09 5.21 -10.71
C LEU A 116 5.97 6.18 -9.92
N PHE A 117 7.21 5.80 -9.63
CA PHE A 117 8.16 6.67 -8.94
C PHE A 117 8.42 7.96 -9.71
N VAL A 118 8.71 7.87 -11.01
CA VAL A 118 8.95 9.01 -11.89
C VAL A 118 7.71 9.92 -11.95
N LEU A 119 6.53 9.34 -12.18
CA LEU A 119 5.27 10.09 -12.24
C LEU A 119 5.00 10.86 -10.94
N LEU A 120 5.17 10.21 -9.79
CA LEU A 120 4.92 10.82 -8.48
C LEU A 120 5.96 11.90 -8.15
N PHE A 121 7.23 11.70 -8.50
CA PHE A 121 8.26 12.72 -8.38
C PHE A 121 7.91 13.99 -9.17
N PHE A 122 7.52 13.83 -10.44
CA PHE A 122 7.10 14.97 -11.26
C PHE A 122 5.77 15.60 -10.84
N LEU A 123 4.84 14.85 -10.24
CA LEU A 123 3.59 15.41 -9.71
C LEU A 123 3.80 16.29 -8.48
N THR A 124 4.88 16.07 -7.72
CA THR A 124 5.11 16.76 -6.45
C THR A 124 6.15 17.86 -6.52
N THR A 125 6.97 17.88 -7.57
CA THR A 125 7.90 18.97 -7.82
C THR A 125 7.16 20.32 -8.07
N PRO A 126 6.07 20.39 -8.86
CA PRO A 126 5.37 21.65 -9.14
C PRO A 126 4.70 22.29 -7.92
N SER A 127 4.11 21.51 -7.01
CA SER A 127 3.46 22.05 -5.81
C SER A 127 4.47 22.69 -4.85
N ILE A 128 5.68 22.12 -4.76
CA ILE A 128 6.78 22.65 -3.94
C ILE A 128 7.43 23.86 -4.62
N ILE A 129 7.62 23.83 -5.94
CA ILE A 129 8.16 24.98 -6.69
C ILE A 129 7.21 26.18 -6.58
N ILE A 130 5.90 25.97 -6.77
CA ILE A 130 4.92 27.06 -6.72
C ILE A 130 4.81 27.65 -5.29
N SER A 131 4.80 26.81 -4.25
CA SER A 131 4.74 27.30 -2.86
C SER A 131 6.03 28.02 -2.42
N THR A 132 7.18 27.69 -3.01
CA THR A 132 8.43 28.42 -2.77
C THR A 132 8.57 29.68 -3.62
N MET A 133 8.00 29.68 -4.83
CA MET A 133 7.97 30.85 -5.72
C MET A 133 7.15 32.03 -5.14
N ASP A 134 6.13 31.76 -4.32
CA ASP A 134 5.40 32.82 -3.60
C ASP A 134 6.23 33.43 -2.45
N LYS A 135 7.11 32.63 -1.83
CA LYS A 135 7.95 33.04 -0.69
C LYS A 135 9.16 33.88 -1.11
N PHE A 136 9.70 33.60 -2.30
CA PHE A 136 10.77 34.38 -2.91
C PHE A 136 10.14 35.25 -3.98
N ASN A 137 9.82 36.51 -3.64
CA ASN A 137 9.26 37.54 -4.51
C ASN A 137 10.19 37.90 -5.71
N VAL A 138 10.50 36.93 -6.56
CA VAL A 138 11.51 36.94 -7.63
C VAL A 138 10.85 37.04 -9.02
N THR A 139 9.55 37.32 -9.06
CA THR A 139 8.86 37.69 -10.31
C THR A 139 8.35 39.14 -10.24
N LYS A 140 9.29 40.09 -10.40
CA LYS A 140 8.97 41.40 -10.98
C LYS A 140 8.77 41.23 -12.51
N PRO A 141 7.77 40.46 -12.97
CA PRO A 141 6.75 41.03 -13.86
C PRO A 141 5.37 40.32 -13.82
N ILE A 142 4.84 39.91 -12.66
CA ILE A 142 3.47 39.28 -12.58
C ILE A 142 2.44 40.20 -11.88
N HIS A 143 2.74 41.49 -11.73
CA HIS A 143 1.79 42.45 -11.14
C HIS A 143 0.48 42.62 -11.94
N TYR A 144 0.38 42.04 -13.16
CA TYR A 144 -0.79 42.10 -14.05
C TYR A 144 -1.67 40.84 -14.08
N LEU A 145 -1.24 39.70 -13.48
CA LEU A 145 -2.08 38.50 -13.27
C LEU A 145 -2.37 38.26 -11.78
N ASN A 146 -2.12 39.28 -10.96
CA ASN A 146 -2.28 39.26 -9.51
C ASN A 146 -3.76 39.37 -9.12
N SER A 147 -4.53 38.30 -9.36
CA SER A 147 -5.66 38.04 -8.46
C SER A 147 -5.10 37.22 -7.30
N ALA A 148 -5.24 37.72 -6.08
CA ALA A 148 -4.89 36.99 -4.85
C ALA A 148 -5.54 35.59 -4.81
N VAL A 149 -6.61 35.40 -5.59
CA VAL A 149 -7.27 34.12 -5.82
C VAL A 149 -6.34 33.12 -6.55
N ILE A 150 -5.64 33.51 -7.61
CA ILE A 150 -4.79 32.56 -8.37
C ILE A 150 -3.53 32.20 -7.59
N SER A 151 -2.86 33.13 -6.92
CA SER A 151 -1.61 32.84 -6.21
C SER A 151 -1.81 31.99 -4.93
N GLN A 152 -2.91 32.17 -4.20
CA GLN A 152 -3.15 31.45 -2.94
C GLN A 152 -3.98 30.18 -3.12
N PHE A 153 -4.95 30.16 -4.03
CA PHE A 153 -5.82 28.99 -4.21
C PHE A 153 -5.25 27.98 -5.19
N PHE A 154 -4.51 28.38 -6.22
CA PHE A 154 -3.96 27.44 -7.20
C PHE A 154 -3.03 26.39 -6.57
N PRO A 155 -2.05 26.74 -5.71
CA PRO A 155 -1.17 25.75 -5.08
C PRO A 155 -1.95 24.82 -4.15
N THR A 156 -2.95 25.36 -3.44
CA THR A 156 -3.79 24.62 -2.50
C THR A 156 -4.71 23.63 -3.22
N ILE A 157 -5.37 24.05 -4.31
CA ILE A 157 -6.21 23.20 -5.15
C ILE A 157 -5.35 22.15 -5.88
N LEU A 158 -4.18 22.53 -6.37
CA LEU A 158 -3.24 21.61 -7.02
C LEU A 158 -2.76 20.52 -6.06
N LEU A 159 -2.37 20.90 -4.84
CA LEU A 159 -1.95 19.95 -3.80
C LEU A 159 -3.12 19.04 -3.37
N TRP A 160 -4.32 19.61 -3.21
CA TRP A 160 -5.52 18.85 -2.85
C TRP A 160 -5.92 17.85 -3.94
N THR A 161 -5.91 18.26 -5.21
CA THR A 161 -6.22 17.40 -6.36
C THR A 161 -5.19 16.28 -6.52
N PHE A 162 -3.90 16.58 -6.40
CA PHE A 162 -2.85 15.55 -6.46
C PHE A 162 -2.90 14.59 -5.27
N SER A 163 -3.18 15.08 -4.05
CA SER A 163 -3.37 14.22 -2.88
C SER A 163 -4.59 13.31 -3.03
N ALA A 164 -5.66 13.76 -3.70
CA ALA A 164 -6.84 12.95 -3.97
C ALA A 164 -6.61 11.92 -5.10
N LEU A 165 -5.77 12.26 -6.09
CA LEU A 165 -5.42 11.38 -7.21
C LEU A 165 -4.34 10.35 -6.85
N LEU A 166 -3.46 10.65 -5.89
CA LEU A 166 -2.34 9.77 -5.54
C LEU A 166 -2.78 8.35 -5.16
N PRO A 167 -3.79 8.13 -4.30
CA PRO A 167 -4.24 6.78 -3.97
C PRO A 167 -4.82 6.02 -5.16
N THR A 168 -5.47 6.71 -6.10
CA THR A 168 -6.05 6.06 -7.28
C THR A 168 -4.97 5.68 -8.29
N ILE A 169 -3.95 6.52 -8.48
CA ILE A 169 -2.80 6.21 -9.34
C ILE A 169 -2.03 5.01 -8.80
N VAL A 170 -1.73 4.99 -7.49
CA VAL A 170 -1.04 3.84 -6.86
C VAL A 170 -1.89 2.57 -6.97
N TYR A 171 -3.20 2.67 -6.78
CA TYR A 171 -4.13 1.56 -6.96
C TYR A 171 -4.09 0.98 -8.38
N TYR A 172 -4.23 1.81 -9.42
CA TYR A 172 -4.18 1.33 -10.79
C TYR A 172 -2.80 0.78 -11.17
N SER A 173 -1.72 1.35 -10.61
CA SER A 173 -0.38 0.78 -10.75
C SER A 173 -0.30 -0.63 -10.16
N THR A 174 -0.86 -0.86 -8.96
CA THR A 174 -0.86 -2.18 -8.31
C THR A 174 -1.73 -3.22 -9.01
N LEU A 175 -2.91 -2.83 -9.51
CA LEU A 175 -3.70 -3.70 -10.40
C LEU A 175 -2.91 -4.07 -11.66
N GLY A 176 -2.18 -3.09 -12.20
CA GLY A 176 -1.28 -3.27 -13.33
C GLY A 176 -0.19 -4.30 -13.07
N GLU A 177 0.21 -4.58 -11.82
CA GLU A 177 1.20 -5.61 -11.50
C GLU A 177 0.65 -7.03 -11.67
N ALA A 178 -0.68 -7.19 -11.71
CA ALA A 178 -1.36 -8.47 -11.88
C ALA A 178 -0.85 -9.55 -10.89
N HIS A 179 -0.97 -9.26 -9.59
CA HIS A 179 -0.70 -10.26 -8.55
C HIS A 179 -1.68 -11.43 -8.66
N TRP A 180 -1.20 -12.66 -8.44
CA TRP A 180 -2.05 -13.86 -8.49
C TRP A 180 -2.85 -14.09 -7.18
N THR A 181 -2.48 -13.43 -6.08
CA THR A 181 -3.28 -13.40 -4.85
C THR A 181 -3.71 -12.00 -4.50
N ARG A 182 -4.94 -11.89 -4.01
CA ARG A 182 -5.54 -10.63 -3.58
C ARG A 182 -4.94 -10.07 -2.31
N SER A 183 -4.50 -10.93 -1.39
CA SER A 183 -3.72 -10.51 -0.22
C SER A 183 -2.36 -9.91 -0.59
N SER A 184 -1.66 -10.45 -1.60
CA SER A 184 -0.39 -9.86 -2.09
C SER A 184 -0.62 -8.49 -2.73
N GLU A 185 -1.69 -8.36 -3.53
CA GLU A 185 -2.09 -7.08 -4.13
C GLU A 185 -2.32 -6.01 -3.05
N ASN A 186 -3.10 -6.33 -2.01
CA ASN A 186 -3.38 -5.40 -0.91
C ASN A 186 -2.13 -5.03 -0.12
N MET A 187 -1.20 -5.97 0.07
CA MET A 187 0.08 -5.70 0.72
C MET A 187 0.97 -4.78 -0.10
N SER A 188 1.11 -5.04 -1.41
CA SER A 188 1.84 -4.17 -2.34
C SER A 188 1.26 -2.76 -2.31
N MET A 189 -0.06 -2.63 -2.40
CA MET A 189 -0.78 -1.35 -2.30
C MET A 189 -0.47 -0.61 -1.00
N MET A 190 -0.59 -1.29 0.15
CA MET A 190 -0.33 -0.69 1.46
C MET A 190 1.11 -0.19 1.59
N TYR A 191 2.12 -0.97 1.17
CA TYR A 191 3.52 -0.54 1.24
C TYR A 191 3.83 0.64 0.32
N LYS A 192 3.35 0.61 -0.93
CA LYS A 192 3.56 1.72 -1.87
C LYS A 192 2.93 3.00 -1.35
N LEU A 193 1.66 2.94 -0.95
CA LEU A 193 0.96 4.10 -0.39
C LEU A 193 1.69 4.65 0.84
N TYR A 194 2.13 3.79 1.75
CA TYR A 194 2.86 4.21 2.93
C TYR A 194 4.18 4.92 2.60
N ILE A 195 5.01 4.33 1.73
CA ILE A 195 6.29 4.91 1.31
C ILE A 195 6.06 6.25 0.59
N PHE A 196 5.09 6.31 -0.33
CA PHE A 196 4.79 7.53 -1.07
C PHE A 196 4.17 8.62 -0.18
N LEU A 197 3.26 8.29 0.73
CA LEU A 197 2.70 9.28 1.66
C LEU A 197 3.78 9.83 2.58
N ILE A 198 4.68 9.00 3.12
CA ILE A 198 5.83 9.49 3.89
C ILE A 198 6.69 10.41 3.03
N PHE A 199 7.05 9.99 1.83
CA PHE A 199 7.91 10.78 0.95
C PHE A 199 7.27 12.13 0.58
N MET A 200 5.99 12.14 0.24
CA MET A 200 5.26 13.33 -0.24
C MET A 200 4.79 14.27 0.86
N VAL A 201 4.28 13.75 1.97
CA VAL A 201 3.68 14.55 3.04
C VAL A 201 4.74 14.95 4.06
N LEU A 202 5.70 14.07 4.35
CA LEU A 202 6.68 14.29 5.42
C LEU A 202 8.05 14.69 4.87
N ILE A 203 8.66 13.90 3.98
CA ILE A 203 10.05 14.10 3.55
C ILE A 203 10.18 15.34 2.67
N LEU A 204 9.40 15.44 1.59
CA LEU A 204 9.53 16.52 0.61
C LEU A 204 9.24 17.93 1.17
N PRO A 205 8.14 18.16 1.93
CA PRO A 205 7.87 19.46 2.53
C PRO A 205 8.87 19.80 3.64
N SER A 206 9.34 18.79 4.40
CA SER A 206 10.34 19.00 5.44
C SER A 206 11.71 19.34 4.86
N LEU A 207 12.11 18.71 3.75
CA LEU A 207 13.37 19.03 3.08
C LEU A 207 13.26 20.37 2.34
N GLY A 208 12.17 20.66 1.62
CA GLY A 208 12.04 21.86 0.80
C GLY A 208 13.03 21.83 -0.36
N LEU A 209 12.56 21.81 -1.62
CA LEU A 209 13.43 21.68 -2.80
C LEU A 209 14.55 22.73 -2.89
N THR A 210 14.40 23.87 -2.23
CA THR A 210 15.44 24.91 -2.11
C THR A 210 16.63 24.49 -1.23
N SER A 211 16.44 23.58 -0.27
CA SER A 211 17.55 23.04 0.53
C SER A 211 18.27 21.90 -0.19
N LEU A 212 17.64 21.21 -1.16
CA LEU A 212 18.24 20.09 -1.87
C LEU A 212 19.33 20.56 -2.85
N ASP A 213 19.09 21.67 -3.55
CA ASP A 213 20.13 22.36 -4.36
C ASP A 213 21.27 22.87 -3.46
N VAL A 214 20.94 23.45 -2.31
CA VAL A 214 21.92 23.92 -1.31
C VAL A 214 22.66 22.76 -0.63
N PHE A 215 22.00 21.63 -0.41
CA PHE A 215 22.53 20.40 0.17
C PHE A 215 23.44 19.69 -0.81
N PHE A 216 23.06 19.58 -2.08
CA PHE A 216 23.95 19.03 -3.11
C PHE A 216 25.14 19.94 -3.36
N ARG A 217 24.94 21.27 -3.40
CA ARG A 217 26.05 22.22 -3.43
C ARG A 217 26.96 22.05 -2.22
N TRP A 218 26.43 21.96 -1.01
CA TRP A 218 27.24 21.72 0.20
C TRP A 218 27.93 20.34 0.21
N LEU A 219 27.25 19.29 -0.24
CA LEU A 219 27.77 17.91 -0.23
C LEU A 219 28.89 17.72 -1.26
N PHE A 220 28.81 18.43 -2.40
CA PHE A 220 29.80 18.34 -3.48
C PHE A 220 30.83 19.48 -3.48
N ASP A 221 30.55 20.62 -2.85
CA ASP A 221 31.47 21.76 -2.72
C ASP A 221 32.21 21.71 -1.37
N MET A 222 33.22 20.85 -1.29
CA MET A 222 34.09 20.68 -0.13
C MET A 222 35.07 21.86 0.13
N HIS A 223 34.93 23.00 -0.57
CA HIS A 223 35.94 24.08 -0.59
C HIS A 223 35.45 25.50 -0.25
N SER A 224 34.17 25.72 0.06
CA SER A 224 33.70 27.06 0.44
C SER A 224 33.54 27.22 1.97
N GLU A 225 34.43 28.01 2.58
CA GLU A 225 34.49 28.37 4.01
C GLU A 225 33.30 29.21 4.52
N GLY A 226 32.14 29.14 3.87
CA GLY A 226 30.91 29.73 4.38
C GLY A 226 30.23 28.75 5.31
N ARG A 227 30.21 29.01 6.63
CA ARG A 227 29.28 28.35 7.56
C ARG A 227 27.85 28.69 7.12
N LEU A 228 27.29 27.92 6.18
CA LEU A 228 25.87 27.92 5.85
C LEU A 228 25.12 27.57 7.14
N ARG A 229 24.48 28.57 7.76
CA ARG A 229 23.63 28.37 8.93
C ARG A 229 22.35 27.68 8.48
N PHE A 230 22.41 26.35 8.41
CA PHE A 230 21.24 25.49 8.24
C PHE A 230 20.18 25.70 9.35
N GLU A 231 20.55 26.33 10.47
CA GLU A 231 19.64 26.85 11.50
C GLU A 231 18.51 27.75 10.94
N CYS A 232 18.74 28.43 9.81
CA CYS A 232 17.76 29.35 9.21
C CYS A 232 17.05 28.78 7.96
N VAL A 233 17.41 27.58 7.51
CA VAL A 233 16.84 26.96 6.29
C VAL A 233 15.49 26.29 6.56
N PHE A 234 15.29 25.77 7.78
CA PHE A 234 13.99 25.24 8.21
C PHE A 234 13.20 26.34 8.92
N LEU A 235 12.45 27.13 8.14
CA LEU A 235 11.63 28.20 8.71
C LEU A 235 10.55 27.63 9.66
N PRO A 236 10.28 28.29 10.80
CA PRO A 236 9.26 27.88 11.77
C PRO A 236 7.83 27.75 11.18
N ASP A 237 7.58 28.34 10.01
CA ASP A 237 6.31 28.24 9.28
C ASP A 237 5.93 26.79 8.90
N GLN A 238 6.90 25.90 8.72
CA GLN A 238 6.61 24.51 8.31
C GLN A 238 5.85 23.73 9.40
N GLY A 239 6.06 24.05 10.68
CA GLY A 239 5.30 23.43 11.78
C GLY A 239 3.80 23.74 11.69
N ALA A 240 3.44 24.97 11.29
CA ALA A 240 2.05 25.37 11.12
C ALA A 240 1.36 24.65 9.94
N PHE A 241 2.11 24.37 8.87
CA PHE A 241 1.63 23.54 7.75
C PHE A 241 1.22 22.14 8.23
N PHE A 242 2.04 21.46 9.04
CA PHE A 242 1.71 20.14 9.57
C PHE A 242 0.51 20.15 10.52
N VAL A 243 0.38 21.17 11.39
CA VAL A 243 -0.79 21.31 12.28
C VAL A 243 -2.06 21.50 11.45
N ASN A 244 -2.04 22.40 10.47
CA ASN A 244 -3.19 22.64 9.59
C ASN A 244 -3.55 21.41 8.76
N TYR A 245 -2.55 20.67 8.27
CA TYR A 245 -2.74 19.40 7.58
C TYR A 245 -3.44 18.37 8.48
N VAL A 246 -2.99 18.19 9.73
CA VAL A 246 -3.59 17.24 10.67
C VAL A 246 -5.03 17.65 11.02
N ILE A 247 -5.30 18.94 11.23
CA ILE A 247 -6.66 19.42 11.50
C ILE A 247 -7.58 19.21 10.30
N ALA A 248 -7.11 19.53 9.09
CA ALA A 248 -7.87 19.30 7.86
C ALA A 248 -8.13 17.81 7.63
N ALA A 249 -7.13 16.94 7.84
CA ALA A 249 -7.30 15.50 7.78
C ALA A 249 -8.30 14.99 8.84
N ALA A 250 -8.25 15.54 10.05
CA ALA A 250 -9.14 15.16 11.15
C ALA A 250 -10.60 15.50 10.87
N LEU A 251 -10.88 16.73 10.44
CA LEU A 251 -12.24 17.21 10.21
C LEU A 251 -12.74 16.86 8.81
N VAL A 252 -12.05 17.34 7.78
CA VAL A 252 -12.47 17.16 6.38
C VAL A 252 -12.23 15.73 5.92
N GLY A 253 -11.08 15.14 6.23
CA GLY A 253 -10.76 13.75 5.88
C GLY A 253 -11.77 12.76 6.47
N SER A 254 -11.96 12.80 7.80
CA SER A 254 -12.95 11.94 8.48
C SER A 254 -14.38 12.20 7.99
N GLY A 255 -14.76 13.45 7.70
CA GLY A 255 -16.07 13.78 7.15
C GLY A 255 -16.30 13.19 5.75
N MET A 256 -15.30 13.30 4.86
CA MET A 256 -15.35 12.72 3.52
C MET A 256 -15.43 11.19 3.54
N GLU A 257 -14.74 10.56 4.48
CA GLU A 257 -14.80 9.11 4.70
C GLU A 257 -16.17 8.64 5.19
N LEU A 258 -16.80 9.40 6.08
CA LEU A 258 -18.14 9.10 6.57
C LEU A 258 -19.18 9.20 5.44
N LEU A 259 -19.12 10.28 4.66
CA LEU A 259 -20.04 10.54 3.55
C LEU A 259 -19.80 9.63 2.34
N ARG A 260 -18.58 9.10 2.17
CA ARG A 260 -18.18 8.26 1.03
C ARG A 260 -18.51 8.90 -0.33
N LEU A 261 -18.35 10.23 -0.42
CA LEU A 261 -18.76 11.04 -1.57
C LEU A 261 -18.28 10.50 -2.93
N PRO A 262 -17.01 10.10 -3.14
CA PRO A 262 -16.56 9.59 -4.43
C PRO A 262 -17.30 8.32 -4.86
N GLY A 263 -17.59 7.42 -3.91
CA GLY A 263 -18.34 6.19 -4.17
C GLY A 263 -19.81 6.46 -4.46
N LEU A 264 -20.41 7.42 -3.75
CA LEU A 264 -21.79 7.84 -3.97
C LEU A 264 -21.97 8.52 -5.33
N LEU A 265 -21.04 9.39 -5.73
CA LEU A 265 -21.07 10.05 -7.04
C LEU A 265 -20.97 9.05 -8.19
N LEU A 266 -20.01 8.11 -8.14
CA LEU A 266 -19.91 7.03 -9.13
C LEU A 266 -21.17 6.17 -9.17
N TYR A 267 -21.79 5.91 -8.03
CA TYR A 267 -23.05 5.18 -7.95
C TYR A 267 -24.20 5.95 -8.62
N ILE A 268 -24.35 7.25 -8.34
CA ILE A 268 -25.38 8.10 -8.96
C ILE A 268 -25.18 8.15 -10.47
N VAL A 269 -23.94 8.35 -10.93
CA VAL A 269 -23.60 8.36 -12.37
C VAL A 269 -23.93 7.02 -13.02
N ARG A 270 -23.53 5.89 -12.41
CA ARG A 270 -23.85 4.55 -12.94
C ARG A 270 -25.35 4.27 -12.93
N LEU A 271 -26.07 4.75 -11.93
CA LEU A 271 -27.52 4.59 -11.85
C LEU A 271 -28.23 5.45 -12.91
N ALA A 272 -27.71 6.64 -13.20
CA ALA A 272 -28.20 7.51 -14.27
C ALA A 272 -27.91 6.94 -15.67
N LEU A 273 -26.76 6.27 -15.85
CA LEU A 273 -26.38 5.60 -17.10
C LEU A 273 -27.07 4.23 -17.30
N ALA A 274 -27.63 3.63 -16.24
CA ALA A 274 -28.29 2.33 -16.30
C ALA A 274 -29.67 2.45 -16.96
N HIS A 275 -29.81 1.89 -18.16
CA HIS A 275 -31.04 1.94 -18.95
C HIS A 275 -32.04 0.86 -18.51
N SER A 276 -31.57 -0.35 -18.19
CA SER A 276 -32.43 -1.51 -17.93
C SER A 276 -32.77 -1.71 -16.43
N ALA A 277 -33.92 -2.33 -16.15
CA ALA A 277 -34.28 -2.78 -14.80
C ALA A 277 -33.30 -3.84 -14.26
N ALA A 278 -32.76 -4.71 -15.14
CA ALA A 278 -31.75 -5.69 -14.79
C ALA A 278 -30.40 -5.02 -14.48
N GLU A 279 -29.99 -4.02 -15.26
CA GLU A 279 -28.79 -3.21 -14.98
C GLU A 279 -28.94 -2.41 -13.69
N ARG A 280 -30.11 -1.81 -13.42
CA ARG A 280 -30.36 -1.13 -12.14
C ARG A 280 -30.32 -2.09 -10.96
N LYS A 281 -30.86 -3.31 -11.11
CA LYS A 281 -30.74 -4.37 -10.11
C LYS A 281 -29.28 -4.77 -9.93
N TYR A 282 -28.54 -4.94 -11.04
CA TYR A 282 -27.11 -5.23 -11.03
C TYR A 282 -26.32 -4.10 -10.35
N VAL A 283 -26.53 -2.81 -10.65
CA VAL A 283 -25.87 -1.68 -9.98
C VAL A 283 -26.20 -1.65 -8.47
N LYS A 284 -27.45 -1.98 -8.09
CA LYS A 284 -27.88 -2.10 -6.69
C LYS A 284 -27.28 -3.34 -5.98
N GLN A 285 -26.98 -4.41 -6.72
CA GLN A 285 -26.51 -5.71 -6.21
C GLN A 285 -24.97 -5.86 -6.29
N VAL A 286 -24.34 -5.18 -7.25
CA VAL A 286 -22.91 -4.78 -7.37
C VAL A 286 -22.55 -3.70 -6.35
N ARG A 287 -23.39 -3.54 -5.33
CA ARG A 287 -22.97 -3.22 -3.98
C ARG A 287 -22.06 -4.32 -3.38
N LEU A 288 -21.15 -4.91 -4.17
CA LEU A 288 -20.07 -5.78 -3.71
C LEU A 288 -18.91 -4.92 -3.17
N TRP A 289 -19.26 -4.22 -2.09
CA TRP A 289 -18.55 -4.07 -0.83
C TRP A 289 -17.17 -4.74 -0.63
N LEU A 290 -16.94 -5.93 -1.20
CA LEU A 290 -15.75 -6.75 -1.02
C LEU A 290 -14.46 -6.07 -1.54
N LEU A 291 -14.55 -5.26 -2.61
CA LEU A 291 -13.42 -4.49 -3.14
C LEU A 291 -13.12 -3.22 -2.31
N ILE A 292 -14.09 -2.67 -1.59
CA ILE A 292 -13.94 -1.37 -0.92
C ILE A 292 -13.23 -1.53 0.43
N PHE A 293 -13.53 -2.56 1.22
CA PHE A 293 -12.88 -2.78 2.52
C PHE A 293 -11.38 -3.06 2.40
N GLN A 294 -10.97 -3.92 1.47
CA GLN A 294 -9.56 -4.24 1.25
C GLN A 294 -8.74 -3.07 0.70
N LYS A 295 -9.32 -2.29 -0.22
CA LYS A 295 -8.72 -1.03 -0.71
C LYS A 295 -8.60 0.02 0.37
N ARG A 296 -9.58 0.11 1.27
CA ARG A 296 -9.63 1.11 2.34
C ARG A 296 -8.75 0.76 3.53
N PHE A 297 -8.59 -0.52 3.87
CA PHE A 297 -7.76 -0.92 5.02
C PHE A 297 -6.28 -0.55 4.84
N GLY A 298 -5.71 -0.77 3.65
CA GLY A 298 -4.33 -0.37 3.35
C GLY A 298 -4.12 1.15 3.34
N ILE A 299 -5.08 1.88 2.79
CA ILE A 299 -5.11 3.35 2.81
C ILE A 299 -5.22 3.86 4.25
N PHE A 300 -6.21 3.39 5.03
CA PHE A 300 -6.40 3.77 6.43
C PHE A 300 -5.21 3.45 7.31
N ALA A 301 -4.59 2.28 7.15
CA ALA A 301 -3.40 1.90 7.90
C ALA A 301 -2.21 2.82 7.57
N SER A 302 -2.02 3.14 6.28
CA SER A 302 -0.95 4.03 5.84
C SER A 302 -1.16 5.49 6.26
N GLU A 303 -2.40 5.98 6.22
CA GLU A 303 -2.77 7.32 6.67
C GLU A 303 -2.65 7.45 8.19
N LEU A 304 -3.15 6.46 8.94
CA LEU A 304 -2.98 6.40 10.40
C LEU A 304 -1.50 6.37 10.78
N ALA A 305 -0.68 5.55 10.13
CA ALA A 305 0.75 5.47 10.39
C ALA A 305 1.48 6.78 10.02
N THR A 306 1.06 7.47 8.96
CA THR A 306 1.61 8.79 8.57
C THR A 306 1.21 9.87 9.57
N VAL A 307 -0.03 9.88 10.04
CA VAL A 307 -0.48 10.85 11.07
C VAL A 307 0.17 10.57 12.43
N CYS A 308 0.41 9.30 12.78
CA CYS A 308 1.20 8.95 13.96
C CYS A 308 2.65 9.46 13.88
N ASN A 309 3.29 9.39 12.70
CA ASN A 309 4.62 9.99 12.48
C ASN A 309 4.62 11.50 12.73
N ILE A 310 3.58 12.21 12.28
CA ILE A 310 3.47 13.68 12.41
C ILE A 310 3.14 14.08 13.86
N THR A 311 2.25 13.33 14.52
CA THR A 311 1.75 13.63 15.88
C THR A 311 2.82 13.49 16.97
N LEU A 312 3.85 12.66 16.76
CA LEU A 312 4.95 12.52 17.71
C LEU A 312 5.86 13.77 17.82
N THR A 313 5.68 14.76 16.95
CA THR A 313 6.34 16.06 17.10
C THR A 313 5.57 16.88 18.13
N HIS A 314 6.17 17.10 19.30
CA HIS A 314 5.61 17.63 20.56
C HIS A 314 4.59 18.78 20.49
N CYS A 315 4.54 19.57 19.41
CA CYS A 315 3.57 20.66 19.24
C CYS A 315 2.21 20.24 18.62
N VAL A 316 2.08 19.04 18.05
CA VAL A 316 0.88 18.60 17.28
C VAL A 316 0.02 17.60 18.06
N MET A 317 0.39 17.25 19.31
CA MET A 317 -0.26 16.19 20.07
C MET A 317 -1.77 16.40 20.27
N CYS A 318 -2.22 17.63 20.53
CA CYS A 318 -3.64 17.93 20.70
C CYS A 318 -4.44 17.71 19.40
N ALA A 319 -3.90 18.15 18.26
CA ALA A 319 -4.54 17.98 16.96
C ALA A 319 -4.52 16.51 16.49
N GLY A 320 -3.42 15.79 16.77
CA GLY A 320 -3.33 14.36 16.47
C GLY A 320 -4.25 13.49 17.33
N LEU A 321 -4.45 13.83 18.59
CA LEU A 321 -5.42 13.14 19.44
C LEU A 321 -6.85 13.34 18.93
N LEU A 322 -7.20 14.57 18.51
CA LEU A 322 -8.48 14.85 17.86
C LEU A 322 -8.67 14.00 16.60
N TYR A 323 -7.64 13.89 15.74
CA TYR A 323 -7.65 13.01 14.58
C TYR A 323 -7.94 11.56 14.96
N LEU A 324 -7.21 11.00 15.94
CA LEU A 324 -7.37 9.61 16.36
C LEU A 324 -8.77 9.32 16.88
N LEU A 325 -9.35 10.23 17.67
CA LEU A 325 -10.71 10.10 18.18
C LEU A 325 -11.75 10.12 17.05
N LEU A 326 -11.68 11.12 16.16
CA LEU A 326 -12.61 11.23 15.04
C LEU A 326 -12.49 10.03 14.10
N LYS A 327 -11.26 9.63 13.77
CA LYS A 327 -10.99 8.47 12.93
C LYS A 327 -11.54 7.19 13.56
N HIS A 328 -11.34 6.97 14.86
CA HIS A 328 -11.89 5.82 15.57
C HIS A 328 -13.43 5.78 15.51
N LEU A 329 -14.09 6.92 15.71
CA LEU A 329 -15.57 7.00 15.65
C LEU A 329 -16.10 6.72 14.24
N VAL A 330 -15.48 7.30 13.21
CA VAL A 330 -15.86 7.11 11.81
C VAL A 330 -15.61 5.68 11.35
N ASP A 331 -14.45 5.11 11.68
CA ASP A 331 -14.12 3.73 11.34
C ASP A 331 -15.04 2.73 12.04
N LYS A 332 -15.33 2.96 13.33
CA LYS A 332 -16.31 2.15 14.08
C LYS A 332 -17.68 2.20 13.40
N HIS A 333 -18.19 3.40 13.08
CA HIS A 333 -19.48 3.54 12.39
C HIS A 333 -19.48 2.82 11.05
N ASN A 334 -18.45 3.06 10.22
CA ASN A 334 -18.35 2.41 8.93
C ASN A 334 -18.20 0.89 9.06
N LEU A 335 -17.50 0.36 10.06
CA LEU A 335 -17.38 -1.09 10.28
C LEU A 335 -18.72 -1.75 10.63
N TYR A 336 -19.57 -1.09 11.43
CA TYR A 336 -20.87 -1.65 11.81
C TYR A 336 -21.93 -1.57 10.71
N PHE A 337 -22.03 -0.44 10.03
CA PHE A 337 -23.17 -0.17 9.13
C PHE A 337 -22.83 -0.26 7.65
N ALA A 338 -21.55 -0.12 7.33
CA ALA A 338 -21.08 -0.08 5.97
C ALA A 338 -20.41 -1.42 5.63
N TYR A 339 -19.25 -1.70 6.23
CA TYR A 339 -18.34 -2.75 5.80
C TYR A 339 -18.92 -4.15 5.95
N LEU A 340 -18.92 -4.93 4.86
CA LEU A 340 -19.15 -6.36 4.94
C LEU A 340 -17.89 -7.07 5.49
N PRO A 341 -18.07 -8.18 6.24
CA PRO A 341 -16.95 -8.95 6.74
C PRO A 341 -16.14 -9.51 5.57
N ALA A 342 -14.91 -9.01 5.39
CA ALA A 342 -13.94 -9.59 4.48
C ALA A 342 -13.00 -10.49 5.27
N ARG A 343 -12.70 -11.68 4.74
CA ARG A 343 -11.63 -12.52 5.29
C ARG A 343 -10.29 -11.91 4.87
N LEU A 344 -9.63 -11.25 5.81
CA LEU A 344 -8.28 -10.73 5.63
C LEU A 344 -7.27 -11.77 6.08
N ASP A 345 -6.24 -12.01 5.28
CA ASP A 345 -5.14 -12.86 5.71
C ASP A 345 -4.36 -12.19 6.84
N ARG A 346 -3.93 -13.01 7.81
CA ARG A 346 -3.11 -12.57 8.96
C ARG A 346 -1.85 -11.82 8.54
N GLN A 347 -1.29 -12.12 7.37
CA GLN A 347 -0.10 -11.45 6.83
C GLN A 347 -0.32 -9.96 6.59
N VAL A 348 -1.54 -9.56 6.18
CA VAL A 348 -1.88 -8.14 5.95
C VAL A 348 -1.92 -7.38 7.27
N HIS A 349 -2.51 -7.98 8.30
CA HIS A 349 -2.52 -7.42 9.64
C HIS A 349 -1.12 -7.27 10.22
N LEU A 350 -0.25 -8.28 10.06
CA LEU A 350 1.14 -8.21 10.50
C LEU A 350 1.91 -7.10 9.77
N GLY A 351 1.67 -6.94 8.46
CA GLY A 351 2.24 -5.84 7.68
C GLY A 351 1.84 -4.47 8.23
N ALA A 352 0.56 -4.27 8.53
CA ALA A 352 0.06 -3.01 9.10
C ALA A 352 0.66 -2.73 10.50
N VAL A 353 0.76 -3.75 11.36
CA VAL A 353 1.42 -3.62 12.67
C VAL A 353 2.88 -3.23 12.51
N ASN A 354 3.62 -3.88 11.60
CA ASN A 354 5.02 -3.55 11.35
C ASN A 354 5.20 -2.11 10.82
N GLN A 355 4.29 -1.62 9.98
CA GLN A 355 4.30 -0.23 9.53
C GLN A 355 4.00 0.76 10.67
N ALA A 356 3.07 0.42 11.56
CA ALA A 356 2.79 1.22 12.75
C ALA A 356 3.99 1.26 13.71
N LEU A 357 4.72 0.15 13.87
CA LEU A 357 5.95 0.07 14.64
C LEU A 357 7.12 0.84 14.00
N ALA A 358 7.14 0.95 12.66
CA ALA A 358 8.16 1.73 11.96
C ALA A 358 7.99 3.25 12.15
N ALA A 359 6.78 3.74 12.38
CA ALA A 359 6.49 5.16 12.51
C ALA A 359 7.31 5.87 13.63
N PRO A 360 7.34 5.38 14.88
CA PRO A 360 8.19 5.97 15.91
C PRO A 360 9.69 6.01 15.56
N ILE A 361 10.20 4.96 14.89
CA ILE A 361 11.62 4.89 14.47
C ILE A 361 11.92 5.97 13.43
N ILE A 362 11.05 6.11 12.43
CA ILE A 362 11.18 7.13 11.39
C ILE A 362 11.14 8.51 12.03
N CYS A 363 10.17 8.77 12.92
CA CYS A 363 10.07 10.05 13.64
C CYS A 363 11.35 10.37 14.44
N LEU A 364 11.88 9.42 15.22
CA LEU A 364 13.11 9.60 16.00
C LEU A 364 14.34 9.82 15.10
N MET A 365 14.40 9.13 13.95
CA MET A 365 15.45 9.31 12.96
C MET A 365 15.43 10.74 12.39
N TRP A 366 14.25 11.26 12.08
CA TRP A 366 14.06 12.65 11.63
C TRP A 366 14.39 13.67 12.72
N LEU A 367 13.93 13.45 13.96
CA LEU A 367 14.25 14.32 15.09
C LEU A 367 15.77 14.38 15.34
N TYR A 368 16.45 13.23 15.26
CA TYR A 368 17.91 13.18 15.36
C TYR A 368 18.58 13.95 14.21
N PHE A 369 18.14 13.74 12.96
CA PHE A 369 18.65 14.47 11.80
C PHE A 369 18.55 15.99 11.98
N PHE A 370 17.38 16.50 12.38
CA PHE A 370 17.18 17.92 12.65
C PHE A 370 18.00 18.43 13.86
N SER A 371 18.12 17.62 14.91
CA SER A 371 18.93 17.94 16.09
C SER A 371 20.40 18.11 15.71
N VAL A 372 20.97 17.19 14.93
CA VAL A 372 22.37 17.27 14.45
C VAL A 372 22.60 18.50 13.59
N ILE A 373 21.67 18.84 12.69
CA ILE A 373 21.80 20.03 11.84
C ILE A 373 21.74 21.32 12.66
N ARG A 374 20.88 21.38 13.68
CA ARG A 374 20.64 22.61 14.45
C ARG A 374 21.67 22.85 15.54
N THR A 375 21.99 21.84 16.34
CA THR A 375 22.84 22.00 17.54
C THR A 375 24.22 21.36 17.38
N GLY A 376 24.44 20.58 16.30
CA GLY A 376 25.68 19.86 16.04
C GLY A 376 25.73 18.50 16.75
N PHE A 377 26.52 17.58 16.21
CA PHE A 377 26.61 16.18 16.66
C PHE A 377 27.03 16.00 18.14
N LYS A 378 27.77 16.95 18.71
CA LYS A 378 28.27 16.86 20.10
C LYS A 378 27.33 17.50 21.14
N ALA A 379 26.20 18.07 20.73
CA ALA A 379 25.26 18.68 21.67
C ALA A 379 24.56 17.60 22.50
N ALA A 380 24.33 17.88 23.79
CA ALA A 380 23.67 16.95 24.72
C ALA A 380 22.30 16.47 24.21
N THR A 381 21.53 17.34 23.54
CA THR A 381 20.24 17.00 22.93
C THR A 381 20.37 15.99 21.80
N SER A 382 21.36 16.16 20.91
CA SER A 382 21.60 15.24 19.78
C SER A 382 22.07 13.86 20.26
N MET A 383 22.96 13.82 21.25
CA MET A 383 23.44 12.59 21.88
C MET A 383 22.31 11.84 22.59
N PHE A 384 21.44 12.56 23.32
CA PHE A 384 20.26 11.96 23.94
C PHE A 384 19.32 11.35 22.90
N THR A 385 18.99 12.08 21.82
CA THR A 385 18.14 11.55 20.74
C THR A 385 18.76 10.34 20.03
N LEU A 386 20.09 10.30 19.88
CA LEU A 386 20.80 9.15 19.31
C LEU A 386 20.67 7.91 20.21
N VAL A 387 20.86 8.05 21.52
CA VAL A 387 20.71 6.95 22.48
C VAL A 387 19.27 6.41 22.45
N VAL A 388 18.27 7.29 22.46
CA VAL A 388 16.86 6.89 22.36
C VAL A 388 16.56 6.18 21.04
N LEU A 389 17.11 6.66 19.92
CA LEU A 389 16.99 6.01 18.61
C LEU A 389 17.62 4.61 18.61
N CYS A 390 18.84 4.44 19.14
CA CYS A 390 19.51 3.15 19.23
C CYS A 390 18.74 2.16 20.11
N VAL A 391 18.24 2.61 21.27
CA VAL A 391 17.44 1.78 22.19
C VAL A 391 16.13 1.35 21.54
N THR A 392 15.42 2.26 20.87
CA THR A 392 14.16 1.92 20.18
C THR A 392 14.37 0.95 19.02
N ILE A 393 15.42 1.14 18.21
CA ILE A 393 15.80 0.17 17.16
C ILE A 393 16.11 -1.19 17.78
N PHE A 394 16.86 -1.23 18.89
CA PHE A 394 17.18 -2.48 19.58
C PHE A 394 15.93 -3.19 20.11
N ILE A 395 14.98 -2.46 20.70
CA ILE A 395 13.69 -3.00 21.17
C ILE A 395 12.88 -3.56 20.00
N CYS A 396 12.79 -2.83 18.88
CA CYS A 396 12.06 -3.27 17.70
C CYS A 396 12.71 -4.50 17.05
N LEU A 397 14.04 -4.52 16.89
CA LEU A 397 14.77 -5.69 16.42
C LEU A 397 14.56 -6.88 17.35
N SER A 398 14.60 -6.66 18.66
CA SER A 398 14.30 -7.69 19.65
C SER A 398 12.87 -8.22 19.48
N TYR A 399 11.87 -7.35 19.35
CA TYR A 399 10.48 -7.76 19.14
C TYR A 399 10.29 -8.57 17.84
N THR A 400 10.88 -8.12 16.72
CA THR A 400 10.83 -8.83 15.45
C THR A 400 11.56 -10.17 15.53
N CYS A 401 12.72 -10.20 16.19
CA CYS A 401 13.52 -11.40 16.39
C CYS A 401 12.80 -12.41 17.29
N PHE A 402 12.24 -11.99 18.43
CA PHE A 402 11.39 -12.81 19.28
C PHE A 402 10.11 -13.26 18.58
N GLY A 403 9.53 -12.44 17.70
CA GLY A 403 8.41 -12.82 16.84
C GLY A 403 8.79 -13.94 15.85
N HIS A 404 9.98 -13.84 15.25
CA HIS A 404 10.53 -14.87 14.36
C HIS A 404 10.89 -16.16 15.12
N PHE A 405 11.46 -16.05 16.32
CA PHE A 405 11.70 -17.18 17.21
C PHE A 405 10.40 -17.82 17.74
N LYS A 406 9.34 -17.03 17.97
CA LYS A 406 8.00 -17.54 18.32
C LYS A 406 7.33 -18.26 17.15
N TYR A 407 7.65 -17.90 15.91
CA TYR A 407 7.25 -18.61 14.70
C TYR A 407 8.03 -19.92 14.52
N LEU A 408 9.31 -19.95 14.90
CA LEU A 408 10.14 -21.15 14.91
C LEU A 408 9.90 -22.06 16.13
N SER A 409 9.32 -21.53 17.22
CA SER A 409 8.99 -22.30 18.42
C SER A 409 7.86 -23.31 18.12
N PRO A 410 8.11 -24.63 18.25
CA PRO A 410 7.15 -25.69 17.92
C PRO A 410 5.83 -25.64 18.71
N HIS A 411 5.76 -24.86 19.79
CA HIS A 411 4.71 -25.00 20.78
C HIS A 411 3.39 -24.27 20.45
N ASN A 412 3.38 -23.38 19.46
CA ASN A 412 2.20 -22.55 19.14
C ASN A 412 1.42 -22.97 17.89
N TYR A 413 1.83 -24.03 17.19
CA TYR A 413 1.02 -24.63 16.14
C TYR A 413 -0.28 -25.26 16.71
N ASN A 414 -0.30 -25.60 18.01
CA ASN A 414 -1.47 -26.17 18.68
C ASN A 414 -2.64 -25.19 18.87
N VAL A 415 -2.44 -23.87 18.72
CA VAL A 415 -3.50 -22.86 18.95
C VAL A 415 -4.17 -22.39 17.65
N SER A 416 -3.66 -22.80 16.47
CA SER A 416 -4.39 -22.66 15.20
C SER A 416 -5.49 -23.72 15.03
N CYS A 417 -5.58 -24.66 15.97
CA CYS A 417 -6.37 -25.89 15.91
C CYS A 417 -7.86 -25.71 16.23
N PHE A 418 -8.33 -24.53 16.66
CA PHE A 418 -9.70 -24.41 17.21
C PHE A 418 -10.72 -23.59 16.39
N VAL A 419 -10.35 -23.01 15.24
CA VAL A 419 -11.31 -22.18 14.46
C VAL A 419 -11.37 -22.50 12.96
N LEU A 420 -10.52 -23.39 12.43
CA LEU A 420 -10.66 -23.88 11.05
C LEU A 420 -11.54 -25.13 11.02
N CYS A 421 -12.83 -24.87 10.98
CA CYS A 421 -13.89 -25.86 10.78
C CYS A 421 -13.61 -26.71 9.52
N HIS A 422 -13.49 -28.02 9.73
CA HIS A 422 -13.78 -29.14 8.81
C HIS A 422 -13.82 -28.76 7.31
N ASN A 423 -12.67 -28.77 6.62
CA ASN A 423 -12.57 -29.03 5.18
C ASN A 423 -11.11 -29.29 4.80
N LEU A 424 -10.90 -30.13 3.78
CA LEU A 424 -9.60 -30.55 3.27
C LEU A 424 -8.62 -29.36 3.11
N GLN A 425 -7.38 -29.52 3.59
CA GLN A 425 -6.33 -28.52 3.38
C GLN A 425 -5.54 -28.82 2.10
N CYS A 426 -5.34 -27.77 1.30
CA CYS A 426 -4.59 -27.83 0.04
C CYS A 426 -3.19 -27.20 0.18
N ILE A 427 -2.23 -27.79 -0.51
CA ILE A 427 -0.87 -27.28 -0.68
C ILE A 427 -0.69 -26.82 -2.12
N VAL A 428 0.06 -25.74 -2.32
CA VAL A 428 0.53 -25.33 -3.65
C VAL A 428 1.98 -25.75 -3.83
N VAL A 429 2.24 -26.43 -4.93
CA VAL A 429 3.59 -26.78 -5.41
C VAL A 429 3.87 -25.90 -6.63
N ILE A 430 4.95 -25.12 -6.56
CA ILE A 430 5.46 -24.23 -7.61
C ILE A 430 6.84 -24.69 -8.06
#